data_AF-A0A2B4S6D8-F1
#
_entry.id   AF-A0A2B4S6D8-F1
#
_cell.length_a   1.000
_cell.length_b   1.000
_cell.length_c   1.000
_cell.angle_alpha   90.00
_cell.angle_beta   90.00
_cell.angle_gamma   90.00
#
_symmetry.space_group_name_H-M   'P 1'
#
loop_
_entity.id
_entity.type
_entity.pdbx_description
1 polymer ?
#
loop_
_entity_poly.entity_id
_entity_poly.type
_entity_poly.pdbx_seq_one_letter_code
_entity_poly.pdbx_strand_id
1 'polypeptide(L)'
;MSLCIILMSTGHQAEAHILHVKFHGTDRDEYRVDYEKLESTLLTEYLKQRDGPDFHQKLIKLTFNITPVDEANAFCQSVLERGIFCRQSPYFFLGHSDEQLKEKSCYLMRASHEEIHELLSKFGNFLEEKNLAKRASKIAMLFSGLNRTVPLQAHEYKVEPDIKGGVVRSYNFTDGCGFMSPNFASELQQIFELNYKPSAVHIRYRGIEGVLCLKDDLTEVKVQFHKSMQKFFTPDENMPRMFNFVDVVDYSRPYVNGYLNSQMVMLLVERGVSAQNLEDLQDGFHELVEGMCNKTAEYFLSFKGEFRLLQEIQENGIDSGVRNRLKLLQKQELDDMGMAAYTRVLVPKSRVVFAVCDPLHKLKYGECYFSPTTPGEEARNFPIGQKLLVTRSPCYVPGDLRVLKLTNDREGYENLKDCLVLPARGPRPHAFECSGGDLSGKKFFVCWDKKIIPSGNQKPCDYSPTKGAKLRRTSSKSLSKVTEKFKRNDHGKEVKHREEMLQYFATYTDETQQKIEREYMKYATSNGPSSKECRRLSKMLHQATNFTKDANDFEKQLEEAEQPISSELPSYSLSNRLSCVFSTDAEQSVNEIMRMIDNKAKVFFERMQFETKKSEA
;
A
#
# COMPACT_ATOMS: atom_id res chain seq x y z
N MET A 1 -47.20 42.77 11.01
CA MET A 1 -46.74 42.05 9.81
C MET A 1 -45.39 41.44 10.12
N SER A 2 -45.39 40.15 10.45
CA SER A 2 -44.20 39.37 10.71
C SER A 2 -43.57 38.97 9.38
N LEU A 3 -42.35 39.44 9.09
CA LEU A 3 -41.60 38.96 7.94
C LEU A 3 -40.81 37.73 8.39
N CYS A 4 -41.38 36.56 8.10
CA CYS A 4 -40.75 35.26 8.26
C CYS A 4 -39.86 35.03 7.04
N ILE A 5 -38.53 35.04 7.22
CA ILE A 5 -37.60 34.57 6.20
C ILE A 5 -37.33 33.09 6.51
N ILE A 6 -38.05 32.23 5.80
CA ILE A 6 -37.77 30.79 5.74
C ILE A 6 -36.62 30.61 4.76
N LEU A 7 -35.41 30.38 5.28
CA LEU A 7 -34.33 29.80 4.48
C LEU A 7 -34.60 28.31 4.36
N MET A 8 -35.10 27.89 3.21
CA MET A 8 -35.09 26.48 2.81
C MET A 8 -33.62 26.05 2.67
N SER A 9 -33.15 25.26 3.64
CA SER A 9 -31.87 24.56 3.57
C SER A 9 -31.95 23.48 2.50
N THR A 10 -31.41 23.75 1.32
CA THR A 10 -30.95 22.71 0.41
C THR A 10 -29.71 22.07 1.05
N GLY A 11 -29.79 20.77 1.35
CA GLY A 11 -28.85 20.07 2.23
C GLY A 11 -27.39 20.10 1.80
N HIS A 12 -26.64 21.08 2.32
CA HIS A 12 -25.20 21.00 2.53
C HIS A 12 -24.98 21.01 4.04
N GLN A 13 -24.53 19.89 4.59
CA GLN A 13 -24.13 19.76 6.00
C GLN A 13 -23.00 20.76 6.29
N ALA A 14 -23.15 21.56 7.35
CA ALA A 14 -22.06 22.38 7.85
C ALA A 14 -20.86 21.47 8.19
N GLU A 15 -19.69 21.76 7.62
CA GLU A 15 -18.50 20.95 7.83
C GLU A 15 -18.02 21.08 9.28
N ALA A 16 -17.98 19.97 10.00
CA ALA A 16 -17.54 19.96 11.39
C ALA A 16 -16.02 20.21 11.48
N HIS A 17 -15.61 21.17 12.31
CA HIS A 17 -14.22 21.49 12.57
C HIS A 17 -13.86 21.15 14.02
N ILE A 18 -12.64 20.69 14.24
CA ILE A 18 -12.11 20.37 15.57
C ILE A 18 -10.88 21.22 15.88
N LEU A 19 -10.56 21.34 17.16
CA LEU A 19 -9.29 21.93 17.58
C LEU A 19 -8.15 20.99 17.21
N HIS A 20 -7.09 21.56 16.64
CA HIS A 20 -5.84 20.87 16.34
C HIS A 20 -4.70 21.54 17.10
N VAL A 21 -4.14 20.85 18.07
CA VAL A 21 -2.98 21.32 18.84
C VAL A 21 -1.72 20.68 18.28
N LYS A 22 -0.77 21.51 17.83
CA LYS A 22 0.50 21.09 17.27
C LYS A 22 1.61 21.48 18.21
N PHE A 23 2.28 20.51 18.82
CA PHE A 23 3.46 20.75 19.64
C PHE A 23 4.71 20.84 18.76
N HIS A 24 5.53 21.85 19.00
CA HIS A 24 6.79 22.11 18.29
C HIS A 24 8.03 21.99 19.20
N GLY A 25 7.80 21.86 20.50
CA GLY A 25 8.81 21.54 21.50
C GLY A 25 8.16 21.07 22.79
N THR A 26 8.94 21.02 23.87
CA THR A 26 8.51 20.41 25.15
C THR A 26 8.18 21.45 26.23
N ASP A 27 8.46 22.72 25.98
CA ASP A 27 8.13 23.81 26.90
C ASP A 27 6.66 24.21 26.82
N ARG A 28 6.18 24.88 27.88
CA ARG A 28 4.75 25.18 28.09
C ARG A 28 4.08 25.96 26.96
N ASP A 29 4.83 26.78 26.23
CA ASP A 29 4.32 27.69 25.19
C ASP A 29 4.73 27.26 23.77
N GLU A 30 5.38 26.09 23.62
CA GLU A 30 5.87 25.60 22.33
C GLU A 30 4.80 24.78 21.59
N TYR A 31 3.61 25.38 21.42
CA TYR A 31 2.52 24.80 20.65
C TYR A 31 1.75 25.85 19.86
N ARG A 32 1.08 25.38 18.82
CA ARG A 32 0.13 26.15 18.02
C ARG A 32 -1.24 25.48 18.05
N VAL A 33 -2.29 26.29 18.08
CA VAL A 33 -3.67 25.81 17.97
C VAL A 33 -4.26 26.32 16.67
N ASP A 34 -4.73 25.38 15.84
CA ASP A 34 -5.47 25.65 14.63
C ASP A 34 -6.85 24.98 14.70
N TYR A 35 -7.71 25.27 13.73
CA TYR A 35 -8.92 24.48 13.47
C TYR A 35 -8.73 23.67 12.19
N GLU A 36 -9.07 22.39 12.25
CA GLU A 36 -9.00 21.48 11.10
C GLU A 36 -10.37 20.86 10.84
N LYS A 37 -10.67 20.63 9.56
CA LYS A 37 -11.85 19.87 9.15
C LYS A 37 -11.76 18.46 9.73
N LEU A 38 -12.83 18.02 10.39
CA LEU A 38 -12.91 16.66 10.92
C LEU A 38 -13.11 15.68 9.76
N GLU A 39 -12.20 14.70 9.66
CA GLU A 39 -12.33 13.62 8.70
C GLU A 39 -13.60 12.79 8.98
N SER A 40 -14.33 12.48 7.91
CA SER A 40 -15.43 11.52 7.94
C SER A 40 -14.81 10.12 7.95
N THR A 41 -14.93 9.41 9.07
CA THR A 41 -14.40 8.07 9.30
C THR A 41 -15.54 7.18 9.82
N LEU A 42 -15.34 5.86 9.85
CA LEU A 42 -16.34 4.97 10.45
C LEU A 42 -16.65 5.37 11.91
N LEU A 43 -15.63 5.76 12.67
CA LEU A 43 -15.80 6.21 14.06
C LEU A 43 -16.51 7.56 14.15
N THR A 44 -16.12 8.55 13.35
CA THR A 44 -16.71 9.90 13.45
C THR A 44 -18.15 9.94 12.96
N GLU A 45 -18.50 9.16 11.92
CA GLU A 45 -19.91 9.03 11.50
C GLU A 45 -20.75 8.29 12.56
N TYR A 46 -20.19 7.28 13.23
CA TYR A 46 -20.86 6.63 14.37
C TYR A 46 -21.09 7.61 15.54
N LEU A 47 -20.08 8.39 15.90
CA LEU A 47 -20.18 9.41 16.96
C LEU A 47 -21.20 10.49 16.59
N LYS A 48 -21.22 10.96 15.34
CA LYS A 48 -22.20 11.93 14.83
C LYS A 48 -23.62 11.42 14.99
N GLN A 49 -23.85 10.14 14.69
CA GLN A 49 -25.16 9.53 14.84
C GLN A 49 -25.55 9.34 16.31
N ARG A 50 -24.62 8.94 17.17
CA ARG A 50 -24.87 8.66 18.58
C ARG A 50 -25.06 9.94 19.40
N ASP A 51 -24.22 10.95 19.15
CA ASP A 51 -24.07 12.13 20.01
C ASP A 51 -24.67 13.40 19.38
N GLY A 52 -25.16 13.34 18.14
CA GLY A 52 -25.78 14.45 17.44
C GLY A 52 -24.78 15.41 16.78
N PRO A 53 -25.23 16.59 16.29
CA PRO A 53 -24.43 17.49 15.45
C PRO A 53 -23.19 18.05 16.17
N ASP A 54 -23.25 18.21 17.50
CA ASP A 54 -22.17 18.79 18.31
C ASP A 54 -21.13 17.76 18.78
N PHE A 55 -21.19 16.51 18.30
CA PHE A 55 -20.25 15.45 18.70
C PHE A 55 -18.78 15.85 18.53
N HIS A 56 -18.47 16.62 17.49
CA HIS A 56 -17.13 17.09 17.16
C HIS A 56 -16.51 17.93 18.28
N GLN A 57 -17.33 18.58 19.13
CA GLN A 57 -16.82 19.32 20.29
C GLN A 57 -16.16 18.41 21.33
N LYS A 58 -16.50 17.11 21.33
CA LYS A 58 -15.87 16.09 22.18
C LYS A 58 -14.54 15.60 21.64
N LEU A 59 -14.08 16.05 20.46
CA LEU A 59 -12.83 15.61 19.85
C LEU A 59 -11.83 16.75 19.72
N ILE A 60 -10.55 16.41 19.88
CA ILE A 60 -9.40 17.27 19.61
C ILE A 60 -8.36 16.42 18.88
N LYS A 61 -7.64 17.00 17.92
CA LYS A 61 -6.47 16.37 17.28
C LYS A 61 -5.20 16.92 17.89
N LEU A 62 -4.23 16.05 18.15
CA LEU A 62 -2.88 16.43 18.53
C LEU A 62 -1.90 16.02 17.44
N THR A 63 -0.85 16.81 17.27
CA THR A 63 0.33 16.46 16.47
C THR A 63 1.59 16.81 17.27
N PHE A 64 2.55 15.90 17.30
CA PHE A 64 3.84 16.08 17.97
C PHE A 64 4.95 16.25 16.93
N ASN A 65 5.25 17.50 16.58
CA ASN A 65 6.31 17.87 15.64
C ASN A 65 7.55 18.33 16.41
N ILE A 66 8.12 17.43 17.21
CA ILE A 66 9.25 17.71 18.10
C ILE A 66 10.48 16.93 17.61
N THR A 67 11.64 17.58 17.64
CA THR A 67 12.94 16.99 17.34
C THR A 67 13.93 17.33 18.46
N PRO A 68 14.71 16.38 18.99
CA PRO A 68 14.88 14.98 18.55
C PRO A 68 13.71 14.04 18.92
N VAL A 69 13.62 12.90 18.25
CA VAL A 69 12.51 11.94 18.36
C VAL A 69 12.36 11.35 19.77
N ASP A 70 13.46 11.13 20.49
CA ASP A 70 13.41 10.58 21.85
C ASP A 70 12.74 11.53 22.85
N GLU A 71 13.04 12.82 22.76
CA GLU A 71 12.38 13.87 23.54
C GLU A 71 10.91 13.98 23.17
N ALA A 72 10.60 13.90 21.86
CA ALA A 72 9.24 13.86 21.36
C ALA A 72 8.44 12.69 21.94
N ASN A 73 9.03 11.49 22.00
CA ASN A 73 8.38 10.28 22.50
C ASN A 73 8.08 10.38 24.00
N ALA A 74 9.05 10.81 24.81
CA ALA A 74 8.88 10.98 26.25
C ALA A 74 7.83 12.05 26.57
N PHE A 75 7.87 13.18 25.87
CA PHE A 75 6.88 14.25 26.01
C PHE A 75 5.49 13.80 25.56
N CYS A 76 5.39 13.13 24.41
CA CYS A 76 4.16 12.56 23.89
C CYS A 76 3.51 11.62 24.90
N GLN A 77 4.28 10.67 25.45
CA GLN A 77 3.80 9.76 26.50
C GLN A 77 3.23 10.55 27.69
N SER A 78 3.99 11.52 28.20
CA SER A 78 3.59 12.31 29.37
C SER A 78 2.34 13.18 29.13
N VAL A 79 2.18 13.72 27.93
CA VAL A 79 0.98 14.48 27.53
C VAL A 79 -0.23 13.54 27.45
N LEU A 80 -0.09 12.40 26.81
CA LEU A 80 -1.20 11.48 26.61
C LEU A 80 -1.64 10.80 27.91
N GLU A 81 -0.71 10.44 28.81
CA GLU A 81 -1.02 9.83 30.11
C GLU A 81 -1.82 10.77 31.01
N ARG A 82 -1.51 12.07 30.97
CA ARG A 82 -2.22 13.10 31.75
C ARG A 82 -3.52 13.55 31.08
N GLY A 83 -3.61 13.40 29.76
CA GLY A 83 -4.63 14.02 28.94
C GLY A 83 -4.45 15.54 28.84
N ILE A 84 -5.34 16.19 28.10
CA ILE A 84 -5.34 17.64 27.91
C ILE A 84 -6.62 18.23 28.50
N PHE A 85 -6.47 19.26 29.33
CA PHE A 85 -7.61 20.02 29.83
C PHE A 85 -7.93 21.15 28.85
N CYS A 86 -9.07 21.06 28.17
CA CYS A 86 -9.54 22.04 27.21
C CYS A 86 -11.04 22.23 27.39
N ARG A 87 -11.60 23.43 27.13
CA ARG A 87 -13.05 23.70 27.23
C ARG A 87 -13.65 23.24 28.58
N GLN A 88 -12.93 23.46 29.68
CA GLN A 88 -13.31 23.06 31.04
C GLN A 88 -13.52 21.54 31.22
N SER A 89 -12.89 20.71 30.40
CA SER A 89 -13.02 19.26 30.49
C SER A 89 -11.70 18.56 30.13
N PRO A 90 -11.42 17.39 30.72
CA PRO A 90 -10.29 16.58 30.31
C PRO A 90 -10.59 15.83 29.00
N TYR A 91 -9.59 15.71 28.15
CA TYR A 91 -9.58 14.95 26.91
C TYR A 91 -8.50 13.89 26.99
N PHE A 92 -8.84 12.64 26.70
CA PHE A 92 -7.93 11.50 26.80
C PHE A 92 -7.72 10.83 25.44
N PHE A 93 -6.60 10.12 25.30
CA PHE A 93 -6.22 9.46 24.05
C PHE A 93 -7.35 8.55 23.56
N LEU A 94 -7.78 8.72 22.31
CA LEU A 94 -8.83 7.93 21.65
C LEU A 94 -8.20 6.93 20.67
N GLY A 95 -7.38 7.41 19.74
CA GLY A 95 -6.69 6.57 18.77
C GLY A 95 -6.16 7.38 17.58
N HIS A 96 -5.71 6.68 16.55
CA HIS A 96 -5.10 7.26 15.36
C HIS A 96 -5.36 6.35 14.14
N SER A 97 -5.28 6.88 12.93
CA SER A 97 -5.12 6.08 11.70
C SER A 97 -3.66 5.62 11.52
N ASP A 98 -3.38 4.76 10.53
CA ASP A 98 -2.00 4.36 10.20
C ASP A 98 -1.18 5.53 9.61
N GLU A 99 -1.84 6.48 8.95
CA GLU A 99 -1.21 7.71 8.45
C GLU A 99 -0.89 8.66 9.61
N GLN A 100 -1.85 8.88 10.50
CA GLN A 100 -1.67 9.69 11.70
C GLN A 100 -0.56 9.15 12.61
N LEU A 101 -0.41 7.82 12.72
CA LEU A 101 0.71 7.20 13.46
C LEU A 101 2.08 7.64 12.93
N LYS A 102 2.25 7.69 11.61
CA LYS A 102 3.50 8.10 10.95
C LYS A 102 3.76 9.59 11.13
N GLU A 103 2.71 10.40 11.09
CA GLU A 103 2.78 11.85 11.31
C GLU A 103 2.86 12.24 12.79
N LYS A 104 2.93 11.26 13.72
CA LYS A 104 2.84 11.48 15.17
C LYS A 104 1.64 12.36 15.54
N SER A 105 0.49 12.08 14.92
CA SER A 105 -0.79 12.72 15.21
C SER A 105 -1.84 11.73 15.71
N CYS A 106 -2.79 12.18 16.52
CA CYS A 106 -3.85 11.34 17.07
C CYS A 106 -5.08 12.15 17.49
N TYR A 107 -6.19 11.45 17.71
CA TYR A 107 -7.38 12.03 18.34
C TYR A 107 -7.41 11.79 19.84
N LEU A 108 -7.86 12.81 20.56
CA LEU A 108 -8.30 12.74 21.94
C LEU A 108 -9.81 12.97 22.02
N MET A 109 -10.43 12.42 23.05
CA MET A 109 -11.85 12.51 23.30
C MET A 109 -12.17 12.99 24.72
N ARG A 110 -13.16 13.86 24.86
CA ARG A 110 -13.78 14.23 26.13
C ARG A 110 -14.66 13.08 26.64
N ALA A 111 -14.03 12.10 27.25
CA ALA A 111 -14.63 10.90 27.81
C ALA A 111 -13.62 10.23 28.78
N SER A 112 -14.09 9.45 29.75
CA SER A 112 -13.20 8.64 30.60
C SER A 112 -12.50 7.53 29.81
N HIS A 113 -11.46 6.92 30.37
CA HIS A 113 -10.77 5.79 29.74
C HIS A 113 -11.72 4.60 29.51
N GLU A 114 -12.64 4.38 30.45
CA GLU A 114 -13.68 3.35 30.41
C GLU A 114 -14.69 3.65 29.30
N GLU A 115 -15.20 4.88 29.21
CA GLU A 115 -16.13 5.29 28.14
C GLU A 115 -15.51 5.14 26.74
N ILE A 116 -14.21 5.45 26.60
CA ILE A 116 -13.48 5.24 25.34
C ILE A 116 -13.33 3.74 25.04
N HIS A 117 -13.03 2.92 26.05
CA HIS A 117 -12.96 1.47 25.89
C HIS A 117 -14.31 0.89 25.44
N GLU A 118 -15.40 1.28 26.10
CA GLU A 118 -16.76 0.90 25.76
C GLU A 118 -17.17 1.36 24.35
N LEU A 119 -16.74 2.54 23.92
CA LEU A 119 -16.95 3.01 22.55
C LEU A 119 -16.27 2.10 21.54
N LEU A 120 -14.99 1.79 21.73
CA LEU A 120 -14.23 0.96 20.80
C LEU A 120 -14.74 -0.49 20.78
N SER A 121 -15.19 -1.02 21.92
CA SER A 121 -15.74 -2.38 22.01
C SER A 121 -17.03 -2.57 21.20
N LYS A 122 -17.74 -1.49 20.82
CA LYS A 122 -18.86 -1.55 19.87
C LYS A 122 -18.43 -2.04 18.49
N PHE A 123 -17.22 -1.71 18.05
CA PHE A 123 -16.71 -2.07 16.73
C PHE A 123 -16.06 -3.44 16.70
N GLY A 124 -15.57 -3.95 17.83
CA GLY A 124 -15.03 -5.30 17.89
C GLY A 124 -14.20 -5.57 19.14
N ASN A 125 -13.92 -6.85 19.37
CA ASN A 125 -13.04 -7.27 20.46
C ASN A 125 -11.56 -7.20 20.04
N PHE A 126 -10.94 -6.04 20.21
CA PHE A 126 -9.53 -5.84 19.86
C PHE A 126 -8.54 -6.58 20.79
N LEU A 127 -8.99 -7.05 21.96
CA LEU A 127 -8.13 -7.74 22.93
C LEU A 127 -7.71 -9.14 22.46
N GLU A 128 -8.44 -9.74 21.52
CA GLU A 128 -8.05 -11.03 20.92
C GLU A 128 -6.70 -10.93 20.18
N GLU A 129 -6.36 -9.75 19.65
CA GLU A 129 -5.06 -9.51 19.05
C GLU A 129 -4.05 -9.14 20.13
N LYS A 130 -3.13 -10.06 20.43
CA LYS A 130 -2.10 -9.85 21.44
C LYS A 130 -0.91 -9.03 20.96
N ASN A 131 -0.65 -9.02 19.65
CA ASN A 131 0.44 -8.21 19.11
C ASN A 131 -0.02 -6.75 19.05
N LEU A 132 0.64 -5.87 19.81
CA LEU A 132 0.22 -4.48 19.96
C LEU A 132 0.16 -3.74 18.62
N ALA A 133 1.14 -3.91 17.74
CA ALA A 133 1.14 -3.26 16.44
C ALA A 133 -0.02 -3.73 15.54
N LYS A 134 -0.33 -5.03 15.54
CA LYS A 134 -1.51 -5.56 14.83
C LYS A 134 -2.82 -5.09 15.44
N ARG A 135 -2.88 -4.97 16.78
CA ARG A 135 -4.03 -4.43 17.48
C ARG A 135 -4.24 -2.96 17.12
N ALA A 136 -3.16 -2.17 17.13
CA ALA A 136 -3.14 -0.76 16.73
C ALA A 136 -3.68 -0.60 15.30
N SER A 137 -3.15 -1.37 14.35
CA SER A 137 -3.58 -1.33 12.95
C SER A 137 -5.07 -1.68 12.79
N LYS A 138 -5.59 -2.67 13.53
CA LYS A 138 -7.04 -2.98 13.52
C LYS A 138 -7.90 -1.84 14.05
N ILE A 139 -7.48 -1.19 15.15
CA ILE A 139 -8.18 -0.03 15.70
C ILE A 139 -8.08 1.15 14.71
N ALA A 140 -6.93 1.33 14.06
CA ALA A 140 -6.66 2.41 13.11
C ALA A 140 -7.59 2.40 11.89
N MET A 141 -8.12 1.23 11.52
CA MET A 141 -9.15 1.12 10.48
C MET A 141 -10.40 1.96 10.80
N LEU A 142 -10.73 2.18 12.08
CA LEU A 142 -11.88 3.00 12.50
C LEU A 142 -11.68 4.50 12.25
N PHE A 143 -10.42 4.94 12.22
CA PHE A 143 -9.99 6.33 12.05
C PHE A 143 -9.59 6.65 10.61
N SER A 144 -9.68 5.67 9.71
CA SER A 144 -9.30 5.90 8.32
C SER A 144 -10.42 6.65 7.60
N GLY A 145 -10.08 7.73 6.89
CA GLY A 145 -11.04 8.54 6.15
C GLY A 145 -11.86 7.73 5.15
N LEU A 146 -13.18 7.91 5.17
CA LEU A 146 -14.12 7.37 4.19
C LEU A 146 -13.94 8.13 2.87
N ASN A 147 -13.91 7.39 1.77
CA ASN A 147 -13.77 7.97 0.44
C ASN A 147 -15.16 8.14 -0.19
N ARG A 148 -15.72 7.05 -0.70
CA ARG A 148 -17.04 7.03 -1.31
C ARG A 148 -17.74 5.74 -0.94
N THR A 149 -18.94 5.87 -0.39
CA THR A 149 -19.67 4.76 0.22
C THR A 149 -20.74 4.22 -0.72
N VAL A 150 -20.94 2.90 -0.67
CA VAL A 150 -21.94 2.16 -1.44
C VAL A 150 -22.76 1.29 -0.49
N PRO A 151 -24.10 1.38 -0.48
CA PRO A 151 -24.93 0.55 0.39
C PRO A 151 -24.68 -0.95 0.16
N LEU A 152 -24.56 -1.71 1.26
CA LEU A 152 -24.44 -3.17 1.23
C LEU A 152 -25.08 -3.77 2.49
N GLN A 153 -26.29 -4.30 2.32
CA GLN A 153 -27.07 -4.90 3.39
C GLN A 153 -26.53 -6.28 3.80
N ALA A 154 -26.87 -6.71 5.02
CA ALA A 154 -26.40 -7.97 5.60
C ALA A 154 -26.74 -9.23 4.77
N HIS A 155 -27.83 -9.22 4.00
CA HIS A 155 -28.22 -10.32 3.12
C HIS A 155 -27.60 -10.24 1.71
N GLU A 156 -26.99 -9.11 1.36
CA GLU A 156 -26.39 -8.88 0.05
C GLU A 156 -24.92 -9.33 0.00
N TYR A 157 -24.38 -9.87 1.09
CA TYR A 157 -23.04 -10.45 1.12
C TYR A 157 -22.97 -11.76 1.90
N LYS A 158 -21.90 -12.51 1.65
CA LYS A 158 -21.52 -13.68 2.45
C LYS A 158 -20.02 -13.72 2.70
N VAL A 159 -19.60 -14.46 3.73
CA VAL A 159 -18.19 -14.68 4.07
C VAL A 159 -17.86 -16.16 3.92
N GLU A 160 -16.98 -16.48 2.97
CA GLU A 160 -16.56 -17.85 2.63
C GLU A 160 -15.18 -18.19 3.19
N PRO A 161 -14.86 -19.48 3.41
CA PRO A 161 -13.51 -19.91 3.73
C PRO A 161 -12.50 -19.55 2.63
N ASP A 162 -11.29 -19.16 3.03
CA ASP A 162 -10.18 -18.97 2.11
C ASP A 162 -9.79 -20.25 1.37
N ILE A 163 -9.32 -20.09 0.12
CA ILE A 163 -8.73 -21.19 -0.65
C ILE A 163 -7.30 -21.41 -0.19
N LYS A 164 -7.03 -22.61 0.35
CA LYS A 164 -5.70 -23.00 0.83
C LYS A 164 -5.11 -24.09 -0.03
N GLY A 165 -3.80 -24.04 -0.24
CA GLY A 165 -3.07 -25.05 -1.00
C GLY A 165 -1.58 -25.06 -0.67
N GLY A 166 -0.78 -25.69 -1.53
CA GLY A 166 0.67 -25.79 -1.37
C GLY A 166 1.14 -27.22 -1.08
N VAL A 167 2.36 -27.52 -1.54
CA VAL A 167 2.92 -28.88 -1.47
C VAL A 167 3.64 -29.12 -0.14
N VAL A 168 4.52 -28.20 0.24
CA VAL A 168 5.37 -28.33 1.45
C VAL A 168 4.75 -27.62 2.65
N ARG A 169 4.00 -26.54 2.40
CA ARG A 169 3.35 -25.70 3.42
C ARG A 169 1.99 -25.30 2.89
N SER A 170 1.03 -25.16 3.80
CA SER A 170 -0.26 -24.55 3.49
C SER A 170 -0.09 -23.04 3.35
N TYR A 171 -0.50 -22.51 2.21
CA TYR A 171 -0.59 -21.09 1.87
C TYR A 171 -2.03 -20.70 1.58
N ASN A 172 -2.37 -19.43 1.81
CA ASN A 172 -3.65 -18.85 1.43
C ASN A 172 -3.54 -18.23 0.02
N PHE A 173 -4.37 -18.66 -0.91
CA PHE A 173 -4.40 -18.17 -2.29
C PHE A 173 -5.40 -17.03 -2.52
N THR A 174 -6.29 -16.80 -1.56
CA THR A 174 -7.31 -15.74 -1.56
C THR A 174 -7.05 -14.67 -0.50
N ASP A 175 -5.81 -14.59 0.02
CA ASP A 175 -5.46 -13.72 1.15
C ASP A 175 -5.74 -12.25 0.83
N GLY A 176 -6.81 -11.71 1.40
CA GLY A 176 -7.25 -10.33 1.16
C GLY A 176 -7.98 -10.10 -0.17
N CYS A 177 -8.44 -11.14 -0.87
CA CYS A 177 -9.25 -10.98 -2.09
C CYS A 177 -10.61 -11.67 -1.96
N GLY A 178 -11.68 -11.04 -2.43
CA GLY A 178 -13.04 -11.58 -2.53
C GLY A 178 -13.62 -11.40 -3.93
N PHE A 179 -14.93 -11.60 -4.08
CA PHE A 179 -15.63 -11.45 -5.35
C PHE A 179 -16.80 -10.46 -5.27
N MET A 180 -17.11 -9.82 -6.38
CA MET A 180 -18.30 -9.00 -6.56
C MET A 180 -19.08 -9.42 -7.80
N SER A 181 -20.40 -9.25 -7.73
CA SER A 181 -21.32 -9.54 -8.84
C SER A 181 -21.23 -8.45 -9.93
N PRO A 182 -21.67 -8.76 -11.17
CA PRO A 182 -21.86 -7.75 -12.21
C PRO A 182 -22.84 -6.65 -11.82
N ASN A 183 -23.84 -6.95 -10.98
CA ASN A 183 -24.78 -5.96 -10.48
C ASN A 183 -24.08 -4.94 -9.58
N PHE A 184 -23.29 -5.40 -8.60
CA PHE A 184 -22.52 -4.52 -7.73
C PHE A 184 -21.50 -3.68 -8.52
N ALA A 185 -20.83 -4.27 -9.52
CA ALA A 185 -19.95 -3.52 -10.42
C ALA A 185 -20.68 -2.44 -11.23
N SER A 186 -21.96 -2.66 -11.57
CA SER A 186 -22.81 -1.68 -12.26
C SER A 186 -23.27 -0.57 -11.31
N GLU A 187 -23.58 -0.89 -10.05
CA GLU A 187 -23.86 0.12 -9.01
C GLU A 187 -22.63 1.01 -8.78
N LEU A 188 -21.43 0.42 -8.69
CA LEU A 188 -20.17 1.18 -8.63
C LEU A 188 -19.98 2.05 -9.86
N GLN A 189 -20.22 1.54 -11.07
CA GLN A 189 -20.13 2.32 -12.29
C GLN A 189 -21.02 3.57 -12.23
N GLN A 190 -22.27 3.43 -11.78
CA GLN A 190 -23.23 4.52 -11.69
C GLN A 190 -22.85 5.52 -10.59
N ILE A 191 -22.59 5.02 -9.38
CA ILE A 191 -22.24 5.86 -8.22
C ILE A 191 -20.97 6.64 -8.51
N PHE A 192 -19.95 6.05 -9.14
CA PHE A 192 -18.68 6.68 -9.43
C PHE A 192 -18.64 7.41 -10.78
N GLU A 193 -19.76 7.42 -11.52
CA GLU A 193 -19.90 8.05 -12.84
C GLU A 193 -18.83 7.58 -13.85
N LEU A 194 -18.53 6.28 -13.83
CA LEU A 194 -17.51 5.67 -14.67
C LEU A 194 -18.08 5.30 -16.05
N ASN A 195 -17.29 5.52 -17.09
CA ASN A 195 -17.60 5.05 -18.45
C ASN A 195 -17.26 3.57 -18.68
N TYR A 196 -16.82 2.85 -17.65
CA TYR A 196 -16.55 1.41 -17.65
C TYR A 196 -16.95 0.78 -16.31
N LYS A 197 -17.11 -0.54 -16.29
CA LYS A 197 -17.30 -1.31 -15.05
C LYS A 197 -15.93 -1.68 -14.48
N PRO A 198 -15.62 -1.35 -13.21
CA PRO A 198 -14.36 -1.76 -12.61
C PRO A 198 -14.31 -3.29 -12.45
N SER A 199 -13.17 -3.90 -12.73
CA SER A 199 -12.96 -5.34 -12.57
C SER A 199 -12.34 -5.70 -11.21
N ALA A 200 -11.67 -4.76 -10.54
CA ALA A 200 -11.16 -4.92 -9.18
C ALA A 200 -11.44 -3.69 -8.32
N VAL A 201 -11.77 -3.88 -7.04
CA VAL A 201 -12.15 -2.77 -6.13
C VAL A 201 -11.58 -3.03 -4.73
N HIS A 202 -10.76 -2.12 -4.21
CA HIS A 202 -10.27 -2.16 -2.83
C HIS A 202 -11.31 -1.52 -1.92
N ILE A 203 -11.76 -2.27 -0.91
CA ILE A 203 -12.88 -1.91 -0.06
C ILE A 203 -12.56 -2.03 1.43
N ARG A 204 -13.35 -1.33 2.24
CA ARG A 204 -13.48 -1.49 3.68
C ARG A 204 -14.97 -1.64 4.05
N TYR A 205 -15.28 -2.62 4.91
CA TYR A 205 -16.64 -2.88 5.40
C TYR A 205 -16.59 -3.47 6.81
N ARG A 206 -16.91 -2.70 7.86
CA ARG A 206 -17.11 -3.19 9.25
C ARG A 206 -16.03 -4.19 9.72
N GLY A 207 -14.76 -3.79 9.62
CA GLY A 207 -13.60 -4.62 9.98
C GLY A 207 -13.13 -5.62 8.92
N ILE A 208 -13.82 -5.69 7.77
CA ILE A 208 -13.37 -6.40 6.56
C ILE A 208 -12.63 -5.41 5.66
N GLU A 209 -11.47 -5.83 5.13
CA GLU A 209 -10.71 -5.08 4.13
C GLU A 209 -10.05 -6.01 3.12
N GLY A 210 -10.07 -5.61 1.85
CA GLY A 210 -9.37 -6.31 0.78
C GLY A 210 -9.85 -5.89 -0.61
N VAL A 211 -9.49 -6.66 -1.62
CA VAL A 211 -9.85 -6.39 -3.02
C VAL A 211 -10.93 -7.34 -3.51
N LEU A 212 -12.02 -6.81 -4.04
CA LEU A 212 -13.07 -7.58 -4.72
C LEU A 212 -12.75 -7.69 -6.20
N CYS A 213 -12.84 -8.90 -6.74
CA CYS A 213 -12.71 -9.22 -8.16
C CYS A 213 -14.10 -9.41 -8.78
N LEU A 214 -14.34 -8.86 -9.96
CA LEU A 214 -15.56 -9.15 -10.72
C LEU A 214 -15.66 -10.66 -10.99
N LYS A 215 -16.81 -11.25 -10.69
CA LYS A 215 -17.09 -12.65 -10.93
C LYS A 215 -18.44 -12.77 -11.65
N ASP A 216 -18.40 -13.08 -12.94
CA ASP A 216 -19.58 -12.98 -13.83
C ASP A 216 -20.71 -13.95 -13.46
N ASP A 217 -20.39 -15.11 -12.89
CA ASP A 217 -21.35 -16.12 -12.43
C ASP A 217 -21.85 -15.89 -10.99
N LEU A 218 -21.41 -14.82 -10.30
CA LEU A 218 -21.90 -14.49 -8.97
C LEU A 218 -23.25 -13.76 -9.04
N THR A 219 -24.34 -14.49 -8.80
CA THR A 219 -25.73 -14.00 -8.91
C THR A 219 -26.49 -13.95 -7.59
N GLU A 220 -26.12 -14.79 -6.62
CA GLU A 220 -26.80 -14.97 -5.33
C GLU A 220 -26.67 -13.76 -4.39
N VAL A 221 -25.54 -13.06 -4.44
CA VAL A 221 -25.18 -11.96 -3.54
C VAL A 221 -24.42 -10.88 -4.32
N LYS A 222 -24.44 -9.64 -3.82
CA LYS A 222 -23.64 -8.57 -4.39
C LYS A 222 -22.15 -8.80 -4.19
N VAL A 223 -21.76 -9.29 -3.00
CA VAL A 223 -20.37 -9.43 -2.59
C VAL A 223 -20.12 -10.76 -1.87
N GLN A 224 -19.03 -11.44 -2.20
CA GLN A 224 -18.52 -12.61 -1.48
C GLN A 224 -17.14 -12.27 -0.89
N PHE A 225 -17.07 -12.10 0.42
CA PHE A 225 -15.81 -11.94 1.14
C PHE A 225 -15.17 -13.30 1.44
N HIS A 226 -13.85 -13.33 1.62
CA HIS A 226 -13.14 -14.48 2.22
C HIS A 226 -12.71 -14.16 3.66
N LYS A 227 -12.57 -15.19 4.51
CA LYS A 227 -12.23 -15.05 5.94
C LYS A 227 -10.97 -14.21 6.21
N SER A 228 -9.94 -14.29 5.36
CA SER A 228 -8.71 -13.48 5.50
C SER A 228 -8.90 -11.97 5.37
N MET A 229 -9.98 -11.53 4.72
CA MET A 229 -10.33 -10.12 4.60
C MET A 229 -10.84 -9.55 5.93
N GLN A 230 -11.41 -10.39 6.81
CA GLN A 230 -11.93 -9.99 8.11
C GLN A 230 -10.79 -9.78 9.12
N LYS A 231 -10.43 -8.52 9.37
CA LYS A 231 -9.36 -8.14 10.30
C LYS A 231 -9.83 -8.19 11.76
N PHE A 232 -11.08 -7.81 11.98
CA PHE A 232 -11.82 -7.98 13.23
C PHE A 232 -13.32 -8.14 12.93
N PHE A 233 -14.07 -8.67 13.90
CA PHE A 233 -15.51 -8.86 13.79
C PHE A 233 -16.26 -7.74 14.51
N THR A 234 -17.20 -7.11 13.81
CA THR A 234 -18.14 -6.15 14.37
C THR A 234 -19.51 -6.81 14.54
N PRO A 235 -20.05 -6.93 15.76
CA PRO A 235 -21.38 -7.49 15.97
C PRO A 235 -22.49 -6.68 15.29
N ASP A 236 -23.47 -7.36 14.70
CA ASP A 236 -24.58 -6.70 14.00
C ASP A 236 -25.46 -5.86 14.92
N GLU A 237 -25.70 -6.35 16.13
CA GLU A 237 -26.45 -5.63 17.18
C GLU A 237 -25.82 -4.29 17.58
N ASN A 238 -24.50 -4.14 17.38
CA ASN A 238 -23.76 -2.94 17.78
C ASN A 238 -23.67 -1.87 16.70
N MET A 239 -23.99 -2.15 15.43
CA MET A 239 -23.98 -1.13 14.38
C MET A 239 -25.38 -0.90 13.81
N PRO A 240 -25.86 0.35 13.81
CA PRO A 240 -27.09 0.71 13.13
C PRO A 240 -27.07 0.36 11.63
N ARG A 241 -28.24 0.05 11.07
CA ARG A 241 -28.40 -0.31 9.64
C ARG A 241 -27.85 0.74 8.67
N MET A 242 -27.75 2.01 9.06
CA MET A 242 -27.17 3.05 8.20
C MET A 242 -25.68 2.85 7.93
N PHE A 243 -24.97 2.08 8.77
CA PHE A 243 -23.56 1.72 8.59
C PHE A 243 -23.38 0.45 7.74
N ASN A 244 -24.44 -0.03 7.12
CA ASN A 244 -24.39 -1.08 6.10
C ASN A 244 -23.98 -0.47 4.76
N PHE A 245 -22.75 0.03 4.70
CA PHE A 245 -22.13 0.53 3.47
C PHE A 245 -20.70 0.01 3.36
N VAL A 246 -20.29 -0.24 2.12
CA VAL A 246 -18.91 -0.45 1.74
C VAL A 246 -18.27 0.90 1.47
N ASP A 247 -17.15 1.16 2.10
CA ASP A 247 -16.26 2.25 1.71
C ASP A 247 -15.31 1.75 0.62
N VAL A 248 -15.36 2.38 -0.56
CA VAL A 248 -14.50 2.04 -1.69
C VAL A 248 -13.25 2.90 -1.62
N VAL A 249 -12.13 2.28 -1.26
CA VAL A 249 -10.83 2.94 -1.10
C VAL A 249 -10.24 3.29 -2.46
N ASP A 250 -10.27 2.35 -3.40
CA ASP A 250 -9.78 2.53 -4.75
C ASP A 250 -10.33 1.43 -5.69
N TYR A 251 -10.11 1.55 -6.99
CA TYR A 251 -10.62 0.62 -8.00
C TYR A 251 -9.68 0.52 -9.21
N SER A 252 -9.83 -0.56 -9.99
CA SER A 252 -9.08 -0.78 -11.23
C SER A 252 -9.39 0.34 -12.23
N ARG A 253 -8.35 0.99 -12.75
CA ARG A 253 -8.46 2.08 -13.73
C ARG A 253 -7.64 1.77 -14.98
N PRO A 254 -8.13 2.16 -16.16
CA PRO A 254 -7.33 2.10 -17.37
C PRO A 254 -6.16 3.10 -17.29
N TYR A 255 -5.12 2.89 -18.10
CA TYR A 255 -4.00 3.83 -18.30
C TYR A 255 -3.15 4.17 -17.07
N VAL A 256 -3.19 3.37 -16.00
CA VAL A 256 -2.28 3.52 -14.85
C VAL A 256 -0.91 2.92 -15.21
N ASN A 257 -0.03 3.74 -15.79
CA ASN A 257 1.28 3.30 -16.27
C ASN A 257 2.25 2.93 -15.15
N GLY A 258 3.16 2.01 -15.46
CA GLY A 258 4.24 1.61 -14.56
C GLY A 258 5.53 2.39 -14.80
N TYR A 259 6.27 2.58 -13.70
CA TYR A 259 7.56 3.23 -13.69
C TYR A 259 8.55 2.35 -12.93
N LEU A 260 9.78 2.29 -13.41
CA LEU A 260 10.90 1.67 -12.70
C LEU A 260 11.50 2.70 -11.75
N ASN A 261 11.74 2.27 -10.51
CA ASN A 261 12.56 3.00 -9.54
C ASN A 261 13.95 2.36 -9.44
N SER A 262 14.88 2.97 -8.70
CA SER A 262 16.24 2.47 -8.55
C SER A 262 16.32 1.01 -8.09
N GLN A 263 15.43 0.59 -7.19
CA GLN A 263 15.38 -0.81 -6.72
C GLN A 263 15.02 -1.78 -7.86
N MET A 264 13.99 -1.46 -8.65
CA MET A 264 13.59 -2.29 -9.78
C MET A 264 14.69 -2.34 -10.84
N VAL A 265 15.34 -1.21 -11.14
CA VAL A 265 16.46 -1.15 -12.09
C VAL A 265 17.60 -2.08 -11.65
N MET A 266 18.06 -1.97 -10.40
CA MET A 266 19.10 -2.86 -9.84
C MET A 266 18.74 -4.35 -10.00
N LEU A 267 17.50 -4.70 -9.65
CA LEU A 267 17.03 -6.08 -9.71
C LEU A 267 16.87 -6.58 -11.15
N LEU A 268 16.57 -5.73 -12.11
CA LEU A 268 16.51 -6.08 -13.53
C LEU A 268 17.91 -6.34 -14.09
N VAL A 269 18.89 -5.46 -13.79
CA VAL A 269 20.29 -5.64 -14.18
C VAL A 269 20.85 -6.94 -13.61
N GLU A 270 20.65 -7.20 -12.31
CA GLU A 270 21.07 -8.45 -11.66
C GLU A 270 20.45 -9.70 -12.29
N ARG A 271 19.28 -9.56 -12.93
CA ARG A 271 18.62 -10.63 -13.68
C ARG A 271 19.01 -10.71 -15.15
N GLY A 272 20.05 -9.97 -15.56
CA GLY A 272 20.61 -10.00 -16.90
C GLY A 272 19.85 -9.16 -17.92
N VAL A 273 19.03 -8.19 -17.49
CA VAL A 273 18.49 -7.17 -18.41
C VAL A 273 19.64 -6.25 -18.82
N SER A 274 19.78 -6.03 -20.13
CA SER A 274 20.84 -5.18 -20.69
C SER A 274 20.73 -3.75 -20.15
N ALA A 275 21.86 -3.17 -19.75
CA ALA A 275 21.98 -1.75 -19.38
C ALA A 275 21.45 -0.84 -20.50
N GLN A 276 21.81 -1.13 -21.75
CA GLN A 276 21.37 -0.37 -22.91
C GLN A 276 19.83 -0.32 -23.02
N ASN A 277 19.14 -1.43 -22.76
CA ASN A 277 17.67 -1.44 -22.81
C ASN A 277 17.04 -0.55 -21.72
N LEU A 278 17.69 -0.43 -20.56
CA LEU A 278 17.24 0.42 -19.45
C LEU A 278 17.56 1.90 -19.72
N GLU A 279 18.72 2.18 -20.30
CA GLU A 279 19.09 3.51 -20.79
C GLU A 279 18.16 4.00 -21.89
N ASP A 280 17.84 3.15 -22.88
CA ASP A 280 16.90 3.47 -23.96
C ASP A 280 15.52 3.86 -23.40
N LEU A 281 15.04 3.17 -22.35
CA LEU A 281 13.78 3.50 -21.70
C LEU A 281 13.85 4.85 -20.97
N GLN A 282 14.98 5.12 -20.31
CA GLN A 282 15.20 6.40 -19.64
C GLN A 282 15.27 7.55 -20.66
N ASP A 283 16.00 7.38 -21.75
CA ASP A 283 16.12 8.38 -22.81
C ASP A 283 14.77 8.64 -23.48
N GLY A 284 14.02 7.58 -23.78
CA GLY A 284 12.66 7.71 -24.27
C GLY A 284 11.79 8.50 -23.29
N PHE A 285 11.86 8.21 -21.99
CA PHE A 285 11.09 8.97 -21.00
C PHE A 285 11.50 10.45 -20.93
N HIS A 286 12.81 10.75 -20.94
CA HIS A 286 13.32 12.12 -20.95
C HIS A 286 12.86 12.88 -22.19
N GLU A 287 12.93 12.27 -23.38
CA GLU A 287 12.45 12.86 -24.64
C GLU A 287 10.95 13.14 -24.58
N LEU A 288 10.16 12.21 -24.00
CA LEU A 288 8.73 12.42 -23.80
C LEU A 288 8.43 13.61 -22.90
N VAL A 289 9.14 13.74 -21.77
CA VAL A 289 8.95 14.85 -20.85
C VAL A 289 9.39 16.17 -21.48
N GLU A 290 10.55 16.22 -22.13
CA GLU A 290 11.10 17.41 -22.78
C GLU A 290 10.18 17.90 -23.92
N GLY A 291 9.69 16.99 -24.74
CA GLY A 291 8.81 17.29 -25.88
C GLY A 291 7.33 17.46 -25.52
N MET A 292 6.93 17.32 -24.25
CA MET A 292 5.52 17.18 -23.85
C MET A 292 4.64 18.38 -24.23
N CYS A 293 5.25 19.56 -24.36
CA CYS A 293 4.57 20.78 -24.79
C CYS A 293 4.57 20.99 -26.32
N ASN A 294 5.09 20.02 -27.10
CA ASN A 294 5.18 20.08 -28.55
C ASN A 294 5.00 18.68 -29.21
N LYS A 295 6.09 18.04 -29.62
CA LYS A 295 6.17 16.88 -30.52
C LYS A 295 5.71 15.59 -29.87
N THR A 296 5.87 15.44 -28.55
CA THR A 296 5.55 14.19 -27.84
C THR A 296 4.21 14.27 -27.10
N ALA A 297 3.52 15.42 -27.17
CA ALA A 297 2.26 15.66 -26.46
C ALA A 297 1.23 14.56 -26.74
N GLU A 298 0.93 14.31 -28.01
CA GLU A 298 -0.09 13.33 -28.41
C GLU A 298 0.24 11.92 -27.92
N TYR A 299 1.50 11.50 -28.08
CA TYR A 299 1.94 10.19 -27.62
C TYR A 299 1.82 10.08 -26.08
N PHE A 300 2.29 11.10 -25.34
CA PHE A 300 2.18 11.14 -23.89
C PHE A 300 0.74 11.01 -23.39
N LEU A 301 -0.16 11.84 -23.95
CA LEU A 301 -1.57 11.83 -23.57
C LEU A 301 -2.26 10.51 -23.92
N SER A 302 -1.90 9.89 -25.05
CA SER A 302 -2.51 8.64 -25.50
C SER A 302 -2.33 7.48 -24.50
N PHE A 303 -1.14 7.33 -23.92
CA PHE A 303 -0.90 6.24 -22.97
C PHE A 303 -1.25 6.62 -21.53
N LYS A 304 -1.35 7.92 -21.19
CA LYS A 304 -1.89 8.39 -19.90
C LYS A 304 -3.42 8.39 -19.86
N GLY A 305 -4.08 8.18 -21.01
CA GLY A 305 -5.54 8.14 -21.10
C GLY A 305 -6.21 9.51 -21.15
N GLU A 306 -5.46 10.57 -21.46
CA GLU A 306 -5.92 11.95 -21.50
C GLU A 306 -6.60 12.28 -22.84
N PHE A 307 -7.62 11.49 -23.22
CA PHE A 307 -8.20 11.55 -24.56
C PHE A 307 -8.95 12.84 -24.88
N ARG A 308 -9.49 13.52 -23.87
CA ARG A 308 -10.16 14.82 -24.07
C ARG A 308 -9.16 15.88 -24.54
N LEU A 309 -7.99 15.94 -23.88
CA LEU A 309 -6.93 16.86 -24.27
C LEU A 309 -6.27 16.43 -25.59
N LEU A 310 -6.14 15.12 -25.82
CA LEU A 310 -5.67 14.59 -27.09
C LEU A 310 -6.57 15.02 -28.26
N GLN A 311 -7.88 14.89 -28.12
CA GLN A 311 -8.85 15.29 -29.14
C GLN A 311 -8.79 16.79 -29.40
N GLU A 312 -8.69 17.61 -28.35
CA GLU A 312 -8.54 19.07 -28.46
C GLU A 312 -7.29 19.47 -29.27
N ILE A 313 -6.17 18.79 -29.04
CA ILE A 313 -4.94 18.97 -29.84
C ILE A 313 -5.15 18.57 -31.30
N GLN A 314 -5.84 17.47 -31.55
CA GLN A 314 -6.08 16.97 -32.92
C GLN A 314 -7.01 17.87 -33.72
N GLU A 315 -7.99 18.50 -33.07
CA GLU A 315 -8.96 19.39 -33.71
C GLU A 315 -8.40 20.81 -33.92
N ASN A 316 -7.71 21.35 -32.91
CA ASN A 316 -7.38 22.78 -32.86
C ASN A 316 -5.87 23.07 -32.81
N GLY A 317 -5.03 22.04 -32.72
CA GLY A 317 -3.59 22.19 -32.46
C GLY A 317 -3.29 22.59 -31.01
N ILE A 318 -2.02 22.92 -30.74
CA ILE A 318 -1.56 23.33 -29.41
C ILE A 318 -1.62 24.87 -29.29
N ASP A 319 -2.75 25.37 -28.79
CA ASP A 319 -2.91 26.78 -28.42
C ASP A 319 -2.25 27.12 -27.07
N SER A 320 -2.43 28.35 -26.57
CA SER A 320 -1.87 28.77 -25.28
C SER A 320 -2.51 28.09 -24.07
N GLY A 321 -3.81 27.77 -24.12
CA GLY A 321 -4.52 27.11 -23.03
C GLY A 321 -4.10 25.64 -22.88
N VAL A 322 -4.10 24.90 -23.99
CA VAL A 322 -3.58 23.53 -24.08
C VAL A 322 -2.12 23.48 -23.63
N ARG A 323 -1.28 24.42 -24.11
CA ARG A 323 0.12 24.50 -23.70
C ARG A 323 0.29 24.67 -22.20
N ASN A 324 -0.53 25.50 -21.54
CA ASN A 324 -0.48 25.67 -20.09
C ASN A 324 -0.86 24.39 -19.34
N ARG A 325 -1.85 23.64 -19.84
CA ARG A 325 -2.24 22.33 -19.27
C ARG A 325 -1.12 21.29 -19.45
N LEU A 326 -0.48 21.24 -20.62
CA LEU A 326 0.68 20.38 -20.87
C LEU A 326 1.88 20.74 -19.97
N LYS A 327 2.14 22.04 -19.74
CA LYS A 327 3.16 22.49 -18.78
C LYS A 327 2.87 22.02 -17.36
N LEU A 328 1.61 22.03 -16.94
CA LEU A 328 1.23 21.53 -15.62
C LEU A 328 1.49 20.02 -15.49
N LEU A 329 1.16 19.24 -16.52
CA LEU A 329 1.47 17.80 -16.57
C LEU A 329 2.99 17.54 -16.58
N GLN A 330 3.76 18.32 -17.34
CA GLN A 330 5.21 18.24 -17.37
C GLN A 330 5.82 18.54 -15.99
N LYS A 331 5.33 19.59 -15.33
CA LYS A 331 5.73 19.94 -13.96
C LYS A 331 5.41 18.82 -12.98
N GLN A 332 4.22 18.22 -13.07
CA GLN A 332 3.84 17.09 -12.23
C GLN A 332 4.78 15.89 -12.42
N GLU A 333 5.15 15.54 -13.66
CA GLU A 333 6.13 14.45 -13.89
C GLU A 333 7.51 14.80 -13.30
N LEU A 334 7.96 16.06 -13.39
CA LEU A 334 9.21 16.50 -12.76
C LEU A 334 9.13 16.44 -11.24
N ASP A 335 8.05 16.92 -10.64
CA ASP A 335 7.85 16.87 -9.18
C ASP A 335 7.86 15.41 -8.69
N ASP A 336 7.17 14.51 -9.39
CA ASP A 336 7.20 13.07 -9.14
C ASP A 336 8.62 12.47 -9.27
N MET A 337 9.41 12.92 -10.25
CA MET A 337 10.83 12.53 -10.36
C MET A 337 11.62 13.00 -9.13
N GLY A 338 11.45 14.26 -8.71
CA GLY A 338 12.12 14.81 -7.52
C GLY A 338 11.80 14.00 -6.27
N MET A 339 10.53 13.67 -6.05
CA MET A 339 10.07 12.85 -4.92
C MET A 339 10.61 11.41 -4.97
N ALA A 340 10.92 10.89 -6.16
CA ALA A 340 11.50 9.57 -6.36
C ALA A 340 13.04 9.55 -6.30
N ALA A 341 13.68 10.63 -5.80
CA ALA A 341 15.13 10.82 -5.89
C ALA A 341 15.65 10.68 -7.35
N TYR A 342 14.90 11.28 -8.27
CA TYR A 342 15.13 11.44 -9.71
C TYR A 342 14.90 10.16 -10.55
N THR A 343 15.29 8.99 -10.07
CA THR A 343 15.19 7.74 -10.85
C THR A 343 13.77 7.20 -10.88
N ARG A 344 13.04 7.66 -11.89
CA ARG A 344 11.67 7.29 -12.21
C ARG A 344 11.55 7.12 -13.72
N VAL A 345 11.67 5.89 -14.21
CA VAL A 345 11.69 5.59 -15.65
C VAL A 345 10.34 5.02 -16.08
N LEU A 346 9.58 5.75 -16.89
CA LEU A 346 8.33 5.27 -17.45
C LEU A 346 8.57 4.03 -18.34
N VAL A 347 7.72 3.01 -18.20
CA VAL A 347 7.69 1.86 -19.09
C VAL A 347 6.33 1.83 -19.80
N PRO A 348 6.22 2.29 -21.06
CA PRO A 348 4.94 2.38 -21.76
C PRO A 348 4.16 1.06 -21.84
N LYS A 349 4.88 -0.05 -22.03
CA LYS A 349 4.34 -1.42 -22.05
C LYS A 349 4.25 -2.02 -20.65
N SER A 350 3.70 -1.25 -19.71
CA SER A 350 3.45 -1.69 -18.34
C SER A 350 2.25 -1.00 -17.70
N ARG A 351 1.69 -1.62 -16.66
CA ARG A 351 0.65 -1.02 -15.81
C ARG A 351 0.91 -1.31 -14.34
N VAL A 352 0.37 -0.46 -13.47
CA VAL A 352 0.28 -0.70 -12.03
C VAL A 352 -1.17 -1.00 -11.67
N VAL A 353 -1.46 -2.26 -11.37
CA VAL A 353 -2.83 -2.78 -11.24
C VAL A 353 -3.02 -3.59 -9.96
N PHE A 354 -4.26 -3.73 -9.50
CA PHE A 354 -4.56 -4.70 -8.45
C PHE A 354 -4.29 -6.12 -8.95
N ALA A 355 -3.75 -6.97 -8.08
CA ALA A 355 -3.79 -8.40 -8.30
C ALA A 355 -5.03 -8.98 -7.61
N VAL A 356 -5.66 -9.96 -8.27
CA VAL A 356 -6.87 -10.64 -7.80
C VAL A 356 -6.70 -12.15 -7.90
N CYS A 357 -7.44 -12.89 -7.08
CA CYS A 357 -7.48 -14.35 -7.19
C CYS A 357 -8.35 -14.77 -8.38
N ASP A 358 -7.98 -15.88 -9.01
CA ASP A 358 -8.67 -16.46 -10.16
C ASP A 358 -10.13 -16.85 -9.83
N PRO A 359 -11.15 -16.13 -10.36
CA PRO A 359 -12.55 -16.43 -10.09
C PRO A 359 -13.04 -17.73 -10.76
N LEU A 360 -12.36 -18.19 -11.82
CA LEU A 360 -12.74 -19.38 -12.61
C LEU A 360 -11.95 -20.64 -12.23
N HIS A 361 -10.90 -20.50 -11.43
CA HIS A 361 -9.99 -21.57 -11.02
C HIS A 361 -9.37 -22.36 -12.21
N LYS A 362 -9.21 -21.71 -13.37
CA LYS A 362 -8.62 -22.32 -14.58
C LYS A 362 -7.09 -22.18 -14.61
N LEU A 363 -6.54 -21.11 -14.06
CA LEU A 363 -5.11 -20.82 -14.16
C LEU A 363 -4.25 -21.89 -13.45
N LYS A 364 -3.15 -22.29 -14.10
CA LYS A 364 -2.14 -23.17 -13.51
C LYS A 364 -1.05 -22.33 -12.85
N TYR A 365 -0.29 -22.94 -11.95
CA TYR A 365 0.88 -22.28 -11.38
C TYR A 365 1.89 -21.91 -12.47
N GLY A 366 2.41 -20.68 -12.41
CA GLY A 366 3.25 -20.07 -13.45
C GLY A 366 2.46 -19.33 -14.53
N GLU A 367 1.14 -19.46 -14.57
CA GLU A 367 0.26 -18.73 -15.46
C GLU A 367 -0.38 -17.52 -14.77
N CYS A 368 -0.86 -16.57 -15.57
CA CYS A 368 -1.72 -15.47 -15.15
C CYS A 368 -2.69 -15.10 -16.27
N TYR A 369 -3.73 -14.33 -15.94
CA TYR A 369 -4.51 -13.59 -16.93
C TYR A 369 -4.32 -12.09 -16.69
N PHE A 370 -4.18 -11.33 -17.77
CA PHE A 370 -4.08 -9.88 -17.73
C PHE A 370 -4.55 -9.30 -19.07
N SER A 371 -5.43 -8.31 -19.02
CA SER A 371 -5.89 -7.57 -20.19
C SER A 371 -5.85 -6.07 -19.86
N PRO A 372 -4.76 -5.36 -20.18
CA PRO A 372 -4.69 -3.92 -19.99
C PRO A 372 -5.62 -3.21 -20.97
N THR A 373 -6.17 -2.08 -20.57
CA THR A 373 -6.75 -1.12 -21.50
C THR A 373 -5.60 -0.39 -22.20
N THR A 374 -5.57 -0.51 -23.53
CA THR A 374 -4.53 0.04 -24.41
C THR A 374 -5.18 0.77 -25.58
N PRO A 375 -4.58 1.88 -26.06
CA PRO A 375 -5.12 2.62 -27.19
C PRO A 375 -4.89 1.87 -28.52
N GLY A 376 -5.87 1.94 -29.44
CA GLY A 376 -5.71 1.59 -30.85
C GLY A 376 -5.18 0.18 -31.14
N GLU A 377 -4.15 0.09 -31.99
CA GLU A 377 -3.57 -1.18 -32.47
C GLU A 377 -2.79 -1.96 -31.41
N GLU A 378 -2.37 -1.33 -30.30
CA GLU A 378 -1.68 -2.04 -29.22
C GLU A 378 -2.55 -3.14 -28.59
N ALA A 379 -3.87 -2.92 -28.55
CA ALA A 379 -4.83 -3.91 -28.08
C ALA A 379 -4.82 -5.17 -28.97
N ARG A 380 -4.68 -4.99 -30.29
CA ARG A 380 -4.61 -6.09 -31.28
C ARG A 380 -3.30 -6.87 -31.16
N ASN A 381 -2.24 -6.19 -30.75
CA ASN A 381 -0.88 -6.72 -30.66
C ASN A 381 -0.55 -7.38 -29.31
N PHE A 382 -1.49 -7.47 -28.35
CA PHE A 382 -1.27 -8.11 -27.05
C PHE A 382 -1.29 -9.66 -27.17
N PRO A 383 -0.14 -10.30 -27.43
CA PRO A 383 -0.07 -11.68 -27.92
C PRO A 383 -0.44 -12.70 -26.85
N ILE A 384 -1.05 -13.80 -27.30
CA ILE A 384 -1.34 -14.99 -26.48
C ILE A 384 -0.04 -15.67 -26.07
N GLY A 385 0.01 -16.24 -24.87
CA GLY A 385 1.16 -17.02 -24.40
C GLY A 385 2.43 -16.21 -24.11
N GLN A 386 2.38 -14.88 -24.20
CA GLN A 386 3.51 -14.03 -23.88
C GLN A 386 3.91 -14.10 -22.40
N LYS A 387 5.16 -13.75 -22.11
CA LYS A 387 5.66 -13.63 -20.73
C LYS A 387 5.38 -12.22 -20.20
N LEU A 388 5.04 -12.12 -18.92
CA LEU A 388 4.83 -10.88 -18.19
C LEU A 388 5.80 -10.82 -17.01
N LEU A 389 6.50 -9.69 -16.86
CA LEU A 389 7.21 -9.36 -15.63
C LEU A 389 6.20 -8.82 -14.62
N VAL A 390 6.19 -9.39 -13.41
CA VAL A 390 5.26 -9.06 -12.32
C VAL A 390 6.06 -8.83 -11.04
N THR A 391 5.86 -7.70 -10.38
CA THR A 391 6.46 -7.40 -9.07
C THR A 391 5.60 -6.44 -8.26
N ARG A 392 5.91 -6.27 -6.98
CA ARG A 392 5.35 -5.22 -6.12
C ARG A 392 6.44 -4.21 -5.80
N SER A 393 6.03 -2.97 -5.52
CA SER A 393 6.91 -1.99 -4.87
C SER A 393 6.57 -1.91 -3.38
N PRO A 394 7.54 -1.97 -2.46
CA PRO A 394 8.97 -2.23 -2.70
C PRO A 394 9.29 -3.71 -3.01
N CYS A 395 10.44 -3.93 -3.65
CA CYS A 395 11.03 -5.25 -3.91
C CYS A 395 12.52 -5.23 -3.61
N TYR A 396 13.07 -6.34 -3.09
CA TYR A 396 14.38 -6.33 -2.45
C TYR A 396 15.30 -7.47 -2.90
N VAL A 397 14.81 -8.50 -3.59
CA VAL A 397 15.69 -9.54 -4.10
C VAL A 397 15.29 -9.94 -5.51
N PRO A 398 16.22 -10.45 -6.34
CA PRO A 398 15.90 -10.77 -7.73
C PRO A 398 14.75 -11.77 -7.88
N GLY A 399 14.53 -12.60 -6.86
CA GLY A 399 13.41 -13.56 -6.83
C GLY A 399 12.03 -12.93 -6.71
N ASP A 400 11.93 -11.68 -6.24
CA ASP A 400 10.67 -10.93 -6.09
C ASP A 400 10.09 -10.52 -7.44
N LEU A 401 10.95 -10.36 -8.46
CA LEU A 401 10.53 -10.14 -9.84
C LEU A 401 10.09 -11.48 -10.43
N ARG A 402 8.80 -11.68 -10.64
CA ARG A 402 8.27 -12.93 -11.22
C ARG A 402 8.07 -12.77 -12.71
N VAL A 403 8.40 -13.82 -13.47
CA VAL A 403 8.05 -13.89 -14.89
C VAL A 403 6.96 -14.94 -15.02
N LEU A 404 5.75 -14.50 -15.33
CA LEU A 404 4.56 -15.35 -15.47
C LEU A 404 4.18 -15.47 -16.95
N LYS A 405 3.54 -16.58 -17.31
CA LYS A 405 3.02 -16.78 -18.67
C LYS A 405 1.57 -16.36 -18.73
N LEU A 406 1.22 -15.53 -19.71
CA LEU A 406 -0.18 -15.24 -19.99
C LEU A 406 -0.90 -16.49 -20.49
N THR A 407 -2.04 -16.83 -19.88
CA THR A 407 -2.83 -18.01 -20.25
C THR A 407 -3.27 -17.99 -21.72
N ASN A 408 -3.35 -19.19 -22.31
CA ASN A 408 -3.93 -19.42 -23.62
C ASN A 408 -5.46 -19.56 -23.56
N ASP A 409 -5.98 -20.08 -22.44
CA ASP A 409 -7.41 -20.16 -22.17
C ASP A 409 -7.88 -18.85 -21.54
N ARG A 410 -8.54 -18.02 -22.36
CA ARG A 410 -9.06 -16.70 -21.97
C ARG A 410 -10.57 -16.69 -21.75
N GLU A 411 -11.24 -17.82 -22.00
CA GLU A 411 -12.70 -17.92 -21.96
C GLU A 411 -13.23 -17.67 -20.55
N GLY A 412 -14.13 -16.72 -20.42
CA GLY A 412 -14.74 -16.26 -19.17
C GLY A 412 -13.96 -15.15 -18.45
N TYR A 413 -12.78 -14.77 -18.93
CA TYR A 413 -11.99 -13.67 -18.35
C TYR A 413 -12.18 -12.33 -19.07
N GLU A 414 -12.99 -12.28 -20.14
CA GLU A 414 -13.08 -11.16 -21.08
C GLU A 414 -13.49 -9.84 -20.41
N ASN A 415 -14.30 -9.92 -19.35
CA ASN A 415 -14.76 -8.78 -18.58
C ASN A 415 -13.77 -8.30 -17.50
N LEU A 416 -12.64 -9.00 -17.32
CA LEU A 416 -11.58 -8.60 -16.40
C LEU A 416 -10.56 -7.72 -17.13
N LYS A 417 -10.62 -6.41 -16.88
CA LYS A 417 -9.73 -5.40 -17.44
C LYS A 417 -8.95 -4.71 -16.33
N ASP A 418 -7.71 -4.33 -16.65
CA ASP A 418 -6.86 -3.52 -15.76
C ASP A 418 -6.67 -4.10 -14.34
N CYS A 419 -6.68 -5.43 -14.25
CA CYS A 419 -6.33 -6.19 -13.05
C CYS A 419 -5.53 -7.45 -13.42
N LEU A 420 -4.56 -7.82 -12.57
CA LEU A 420 -3.76 -9.04 -12.74
C LEU A 420 -4.44 -10.22 -12.05
N VAL A 421 -4.89 -11.21 -12.81
CA VAL A 421 -5.51 -12.42 -12.25
C VAL A 421 -4.44 -13.47 -12.00
N LEU A 422 -4.35 -13.91 -10.75
CA LEU A 422 -3.36 -14.89 -10.28
C LEU A 422 -4.02 -16.23 -9.94
N PRO A 423 -3.34 -17.37 -10.18
CA PRO A 423 -3.86 -18.70 -9.87
C PRO A 423 -4.27 -18.84 -8.40
N ALA A 424 -5.44 -19.44 -8.18
CA ALA A 424 -5.91 -19.78 -6.83
C ALA A 424 -5.37 -21.14 -6.32
N ARG A 425 -4.36 -21.70 -7.00
CA ARG A 425 -3.79 -23.03 -6.73
C ARG A 425 -2.32 -23.11 -7.12
N GLY A 426 -1.61 -24.06 -6.52
CA GLY A 426 -0.21 -24.33 -6.83
C GLY A 426 0.63 -24.64 -5.59
N PRO A 427 1.96 -24.72 -5.73
CA PRO A 427 2.88 -24.89 -4.60
C PRO A 427 2.95 -23.65 -3.70
N ARG A 428 2.74 -22.45 -4.22
CA ARG A 428 2.79 -21.16 -3.52
C ARG A 428 2.02 -20.07 -4.29
N PRO A 429 1.34 -19.12 -3.64
CA PRO A 429 0.69 -18.00 -4.33
C PRO A 429 1.72 -17.04 -4.94
N HIS A 430 1.53 -16.62 -6.19
CA HIS A 430 2.45 -15.67 -6.84
C HIS A 430 2.47 -14.29 -6.16
N ALA A 431 1.36 -13.86 -5.54
CA ALA A 431 1.35 -12.64 -4.73
C ALA A 431 2.37 -12.70 -3.58
N PHE A 432 2.49 -13.86 -2.92
CA PHE A 432 3.47 -14.10 -1.86
C PHE A 432 4.90 -14.22 -2.39
N GLU A 433 5.07 -14.67 -3.63
CA GLU A 433 6.39 -14.72 -4.28
C GLU A 433 6.96 -13.34 -4.60
N CYS A 434 6.10 -12.33 -4.72
CA CYS A 434 6.49 -10.93 -4.85
C CYS A 434 6.61 -10.30 -3.46
N SER A 435 7.82 -10.32 -2.87
CA SER A 435 8.12 -9.65 -1.59
C SER A 435 7.28 -10.12 -0.38
N GLY A 436 6.75 -11.35 -0.40
CA GLY A 436 5.92 -11.89 0.68
C GLY A 436 4.52 -11.27 0.77
N GLY A 437 4.02 -10.74 -0.34
CA GLY A 437 2.74 -10.05 -0.41
C GLY A 437 1.49 -10.95 -0.36
N ASP A 438 0.35 -10.27 -0.43
CA ASP A 438 -1.03 -10.77 -0.41
C ASP A 438 -1.85 -10.09 -1.51
N LEU A 439 -3.18 -10.15 -1.47
CA LEU A 439 -4.06 -9.49 -2.42
C LEU A 439 -4.83 -8.32 -1.78
N SER A 440 -4.45 -7.86 -0.58
CA SER A 440 -5.21 -6.90 0.23
C SER A 440 -4.98 -5.42 -0.13
N GLY A 441 -4.95 -5.07 -1.42
CA GLY A 441 -4.98 -3.68 -1.88
C GLY A 441 -3.65 -3.09 -2.36
N LYS A 442 -2.50 -3.77 -2.19
CA LYS A 442 -1.27 -3.32 -2.84
C LYS A 442 -1.29 -3.68 -4.34
N LYS A 443 -0.97 -2.70 -5.18
CA LYS A 443 -0.87 -2.87 -6.63
C LYS A 443 0.44 -3.54 -7.04
N PHE A 444 0.42 -4.13 -8.23
CA PHE A 444 1.52 -4.84 -8.86
C PHE A 444 1.92 -4.11 -10.13
N PHE A 445 3.22 -3.98 -10.34
CA PHE A 445 3.80 -3.61 -11.62
C PHE A 445 3.75 -4.83 -12.54
N VAL A 446 3.07 -4.69 -13.68
CA VAL A 446 2.93 -5.73 -14.71
C VAL A 446 3.45 -5.18 -16.03
N CYS A 447 4.46 -5.82 -16.60
CA CYS A 447 5.12 -5.37 -17.82
C CYS A 447 5.19 -6.48 -18.87
N TRP A 448 4.93 -6.12 -20.12
CA TRP A 448 4.99 -6.98 -21.29
C TRP A 448 6.04 -6.52 -22.32
N ASP A 449 6.98 -5.67 -21.91
CA ASP A 449 8.10 -5.25 -22.76
C ASP A 449 9.18 -6.33 -22.81
N LYS A 450 9.35 -6.96 -23.96
CA LYS A 450 10.35 -8.01 -24.20
C LYS A 450 11.79 -7.55 -23.94
N LYS A 451 12.08 -6.25 -24.05
CA LYS A 451 13.43 -5.71 -23.81
C LYS A 451 13.86 -5.78 -22.34
N ILE A 452 12.91 -5.75 -21.41
CA ILE A 452 13.19 -5.76 -19.97
C ILE A 452 12.60 -6.96 -19.22
N ILE A 453 11.95 -7.89 -19.92
CA ILE A 453 11.59 -9.19 -19.34
C ILE A 453 12.86 -10.03 -19.20
N PRO A 454 13.24 -10.44 -17.97
CA PRO A 454 14.42 -11.28 -17.78
C PRO A 454 14.27 -12.67 -18.42
N SER A 455 15.36 -13.18 -18.99
CA SER A 455 15.38 -14.49 -19.67
C SER A 455 15.45 -15.68 -18.71
N GLY A 456 16.05 -15.50 -17.52
CA GLY A 456 16.30 -16.55 -16.53
C GLY A 456 15.18 -16.77 -15.49
N ASN A 457 15.10 -18.00 -14.97
CA ASN A 457 14.19 -18.38 -13.89
C ASN A 457 14.87 -18.25 -12.52
N GLN A 458 14.67 -17.12 -11.84
CA GLN A 458 15.07 -16.97 -10.44
C GLN A 458 14.05 -17.65 -9.51
N LYS A 459 14.54 -18.35 -8.48
CA LYS A 459 13.67 -18.88 -7.43
C LYS A 459 13.15 -17.74 -6.55
N PRO A 460 11.84 -17.72 -6.22
CA PRO A 460 11.29 -16.71 -5.32
C PRO A 460 11.87 -16.86 -3.92
N CYS A 461 12.05 -15.73 -3.23
CA CYS A 461 12.50 -15.76 -1.84
C CYS A 461 11.46 -16.47 -0.96
N ASP A 462 11.93 -17.16 0.08
CA ASP A 462 11.04 -17.73 1.09
C ASP A 462 10.92 -16.76 2.28
N TYR A 463 9.83 -15.98 2.25
CA TYR A 463 9.43 -15.08 3.34
C TYR A 463 8.64 -15.79 4.45
N SER A 464 8.42 -17.11 4.33
CA SER A 464 7.65 -17.83 5.34
C SER A 464 8.35 -17.77 6.71
N PRO A 465 7.58 -17.73 7.82
CA PRO A 465 8.15 -17.82 9.15
C PRO A 465 8.97 -19.10 9.33
N THR A 466 10.07 -19.00 10.07
CA THR A 466 10.87 -20.18 10.46
C THR A 466 10.05 -21.14 11.33
N LYS A 467 10.41 -22.44 11.33
CA LYS A 467 9.71 -23.47 12.11
C LYS A 467 9.64 -23.10 13.61
N GLY A 468 10.70 -22.54 14.18
CA GLY A 468 10.75 -22.08 15.57
C GLY A 468 9.78 -20.92 15.87
N ALA A 469 9.62 -19.98 14.93
CA ALA A 469 8.64 -18.89 15.07
C ALA A 469 7.19 -19.39 15.02
N LYS A 470 6.88 -20.38 14.18
CA LYS A 470 5.57 -21.04 14.17
C LYS A 470 5.27 -21.75 15.49
N LEU A 471 6.23 -22.51 16.02
CA LEU A 471 6.06 -23.28 17.25
C LEU A 471 5.79 -22.37 18.47
N ARG A 472 6.54 -21.26 18.59
CA ARG A 472 6.32 -20.23 19.62
C ARG A 472 4.94 -19.56 19.49
N ARG A 473 4.48 -19.26 18.26
CA ARG A 473 3.14 -18.68 18.05
C ARG A 473 2.02 -19.65 18.44
N THR A 474 2.18 -20.94 18.16
CA THR A 474 1.19 -21.97 18.55
C THR A 474 1.15 -22.22 20.05
N SER A 475 2.30 -22.26 20.73
CA SER A 475 2.35 -22.43 22.19
C SER A 475 1.76 -21.23 22.92
N SER A 476 2.03 -20.01 22.47
CA SER A 476 1.46 -18.78 23.04
C SER A 476 -0.06 -18.66 22.84
N LYS A 477 -0.65 -19.31 21.83
CA LYS A 477 -2.11 -19.38 21.62
C LYS A 477 -2.76 -20.43 22.54
N SER A 478 -2.13 -21.57 22.76
CA SER A 478 -2.63 -22.63 23.66
C SER A 478 -2.58 -22.20 25.13
N LEU A 479 -1.54 -21.49 25.56
CA LEU A 479 -1.42 -20.99 26.93
C LEU A 479 -2.46 -19.90 27.26
N SER A 480 -2.86 -19.03 26.31
CA SER A 480 -3.97 -18.07 26.53
C SER A 480 -5.29 -18.73 26.85
N LYS A 481 -5.64 -19.79 26.11
CA LYS A 481 -6.93 -20.46 26.29
C LYS A 481 -7.06 -21.11 27.68
N VAL A 482 -5.92 -21.42 28.31
CA VAL A 482 -5.86 -21.98 29.66
C VAL A 482 -5.89 -20.88 30.72
N THR A 483 -5.25 -19.72 30.48
CA THR A 483 -5.21 -18.61 31.46
C THR A 483 -6.46 -17.71 31.44
N GLU A 484 -7.19 -17.64 30.32
CA GLU A 484 -8.47 -16.89 30.22
C GLU A 484 -9.60 -17.53 31.04
N LYS A 485 -9.54 -18.84 31.28
CA LYS A 485 -10.53 -19.54 32.13
C LYS A 485 -10.41 -19.19 33.64
N PHE A 486 -9.42 -18.41 34.06
CA PHE A 486 -9.09 -18.24 35.49
C PHE A 486 -8.90 -16.80 36.00
N LYS A 487 -9.47 -15.75 35.37
CA LYS A 487 -9.39 -14.39 35.94
C LYS A 487 -10.66 -13.55 35.75
N ARG A 488 -11.58 -13.62 36.72
CA ARG A 488 -12.61 -12.60 37.00
C ARG A 488 -12.00 -11.48 37.84
N ASN A 489 -11.67 -10.38 37.17
CA ASN A 489 -11.62 -8.99 37.65
C ASN A 489 -11.20 -8.16 36.43
N ASP A 490 -12.16 -7.52 35.76
CA ASP A 490 -11.98 -6.93 34.42
C ASP A 490 -11.53 -5.46 34.42
N HIS A 491 -11.92 -4.66 35.42
CA HIS A 491 -11.71 -3.20 35.39
C HIS A 491 -10.25 -2.78 35.27
N GLY A 492 -9.31 -3.45 35.95
CA GLY A 492 -7.89 -3.11 35.87
C GLY A 492 -7.20 -3.55 34.56
N LYS A 493 -7.82 -4.45 33.79
CA LYS A 493 -7.26 -4.89 32.49
C LYS A 493 -7.55 -3.87 31.40
N GLU A 494 -8.76 -3.32 31.36
CA GLU A 494 -9.21 -2.38 30.34
C GLU A 494 -8.36 -1.11 30.31
N VAL A 495 -8.13 -0.50 31.48
CA VAL A 495 -7.25 0.68 31.64
C VAL A 495 -5.84 0.36 31.18
N LYS A 496 -5.29 -0.79 31.60
CA LYS A 496 -3.96 -1.26 31.16
C LYS A 496 -3.87 -1.42 29.63
N HIS A 497 -4.94 -1.86 28.97
CA HIS A 497 -4.96 -1.97 27.51
C HIS A 497 -4.94 -0.62 26.81
N ARG A 498 -5.57 0.41 27.39
CA ARG A 498 -5.49 1.78 26.87
C ARG A 498 -4.09 2.36 27.04
N GLU A 499 -3.47 2.12 28.20
CA GLU A 499 -2.07 2.49 28.47
C GLU A 499 -1.12 1.83 27.45
N GLU A 500 -1.29 0.52 27.17
CA GLU A 500 -0.49 -0.19 26.14
C GLU A 500 -0.61 0.47 24.75
N MET A 501 -1.82 0.89 24.37
CA MET A 501 -2.07 1.52 23.07
C MET A 501 -1.46 2.92 22.95
N LEU A 502 -1.59 3.70 24.02
CA LEU A 502 -0.97 5.01 24.14
C LEU A 502 0.56 4.90 24.11
N GLN A 503 1.12 3.97 24.89
CA GLN A 503 2.56 3.73 24.92
C GLN A 503 3.09 3.35 23.54
N TYR A 504 2.36 2.48 22.83
CA TYR A 504 2.71 2.10 21.47
C TYR A 504 2.76 3.32 20.54
N PHE A 505 1.75 4.20 20.57
CA PHE A 505 1.76 5.44 19.78
C PHE A 505 2.92 6.36 20.16
N ALA A 506 3.12 6.59 21.46
CA ALA A 506 4.16 7.48 21.97
C ALA A 506 5.56 7.02 21.59
N THR A 507 5.82 5.71 21.60
CA THR A 507 7.14 5.13 21.28
C THR A 507 7.29 4.68 19.82
N TYR A 508 6.23 4.70 19.02
CA TYR A 508 6.29 4.29 17.62
C TYR A 508 7.32 5.10 16.85
N THR A 509 8.17 4.43 16.10
CA THR A 509 9.10 5.04 15.15
C THR A 509 9.26 4.12 13.96
N ASP A 510 9.39 4.68 12.77
CA ASP A 510 9.73 3.95 11.56
C ASP A 510 11.24 3.93 11.28
N GLU A 511 12.04 4.54 12.16
CA GLU A 511 13.50 4.62 12.04
C GLU A 511 14.16 3.25 11.88
N THR A 512 13.70 2.22 12.60
CA THR A 512 14.25 0.86 12.46
C THR A 512 14.03 0.33 11.04
N GLN A 513 12.83 0.50 10.47
CA GLN A 513 12.55 0.06 9.09
C GLN A 513 13.37 0.86 8.08
N GLN A 514 13.43 2.18 8.25
CA GLN A 514 14.25 3.06 7.40
C GLN A 514 15.74 2.71 7.50
N LYS A 515 16.26 2.38 8.69
CA LYS A 515 17.65 1.93 8.90
C LYS A 515 17.92 0.62 8.16
N ILE A 516 17.03 -0.37 8.26
CA ILE A 516 17.18 -1.63 7.53
C ILE A 516 17.14 -1.38 6.01
N GLU A 517 16.27 -0.49 5.52
CA GLU A 517 16.20 -0.12 4.10
C GLU A 517 17.48 0.60 3.62
N ARG A 518 18.01 1.54 4.40
CA ARG A 518 19.28 2.23 4.09
C ARG A 518 20.45 1.24 4.03
N GLU A 519 20.57 0.35 5.01
CA GLU A 519 21.60 -0.70 4.99
C GLU A 519 21.39 -1.66 3.81
N TYR A 520 20.14 -2.03 3.50
CA TYR A 520 19.85 -2.84 2.32
C TYR A 520 20.35 -2.15 1.04
N MET A 521 20.05 -0.86 0.86
CA MET A 521 20.48 -0.12 -0.33
C MET A 521 22.02 -0.03 -0.41
N LYS A 522 22.70 0.20 0.72
CA LYS A 522 24.17 0.21 0.79
C LYS A 522 24.77 -1.12 0.35
N TYR A 523 24.31 -2.25 0.89
CA TYR A 523 24.79 -3.57 0.48
C TYR A 523 24.36 -3.95 -0.95
N ALA A 524 23.16 -3.56 -1.38
CA ALA A 524 22.64 -3.87 -2.71
C ALA A 524 23.48 -3.18 -3.79
N THR A 525 23.89 -1.94 -3.53
CA THR A 525 24.88 -1.24 -4.34
C THR A 525 26.22 -1.97 -4.20
N SER A 526 26.90 -1.95 -3.05
CA SER A 526 28.28 -2.46 -2.96
C SER A 526 28.50 -3.93 -3.35
N ASN A 527 27.57 -4.83 -3.04
CA ASN A 527 27.73 -6.29 -3.17
C ASN A 527 26.72 -6.94 -4.12
N GLY A 528 25.80 -6.16 -4.71
CA GLY A 528 24.68 -6.66 -5.50
C GLY A 528 23.49 -7.12 -4.64
N PRO A 529 22.25 -7.00 -5.15
CA PRO A 529 21.03 -7.38 -4.41
C PRO A 529 20.87 -8.90 -4.22
N SER A 530 21.68 -9.71 -4.91
CA SER A 530 21.80 -11.16 -4.69
C SER A 530 22.68 -11.55 -3.51
N SER A 531 23.27 -10.61 -2.78
CA SER A 531 24.14 -10.90 -1.63
C SER A 531 23.38 -11.63 -0.50
N LYS A 532 24.13 -12.31 0.39
CA LYS A 532 23.50 -13.00 1.54
C LYS A 532 22.92 -11.98 2.52
N GLU A 533 23.57 -10.84 2.62
CA GLU A 533 23.26 -9.67 3.43
C GLU A 533 21.92 -9.07 2.97
N CYS A 534 21.78 -8.77 1.67
CA CYS A 534 20.53 -8.28 1.08
C CYS A 534 19.36 -9.27 1.29
N ARG A 535 19.59 -10.57 1.11
CA ARG A 535 18.55 -11.61 1.40
C ARG A 535 18.16 -11.67 2.88
N ARG A 536 19.06 -11.34 3.79
CA ARG A 536 18.78 -11.30 5.23
C ARG A 536 17.99 -10.04 5.58
N LEU A 537 18.44 -8.88 5.08
CA LEU A 537 17.78 -7.59 5.29
C LEU A 537 16.37 -7.57 4.67
N SER A 538 16.16 -8.16 3.48
CA SER A 538 14.82 -8.27 2.89
C SER A 538 13.85 -9.10 3.74
N LYS A 539 14.34 -10.15 4.40
CA LYS A 539 13.54 -10.92 5.36
C LYS A 539 13.25 -10.12 6.62
N MET A 540 14.18 -9.29 7.09
CA MET A 540 13.96 -8.39 8.23
C MET A 540 12.91 -7.34 7.88
N LEU A 541 12.96 -6.74 6.70
CA LEU A 541 11.94 -5.80 6.21
C LEU A 541 10.56 -6.45 6.14
N HIS A 542 10.46 -7.64 5.52
CA HIS A 542 9.20 -8.39 5.52
C HIS A 542 8.68 -8.67 6.95
N GLN A 543 9.57 -9.00 7.89
CA GLN A 543 9.20 -9.26 9.27
C GLN A 543 8.71 -8.01 10.01
N ALA A 544 9.35 -6.86 9.76
CA ALA A 544 9.01 -5.56 10.32
C ALA A 544 7.62 -5.12 9.81
N THR A 545 7.41 -5.14 8.49
CA THR A 545 6.13 -4.77 7.87
C THR A 545 4.95 -5.60 8.37
N ASN A 546 5.18 -6.88 8.70
CA ASN A 546 4.14 -7.79 9.16
C ASN A 546 4.02 -7.90 10.70
N PHE A 547 4.75 -7.07 11.44
CA PHE A 547 4.79 -7.06 12.91
C PHE A 547 5.04 -8.46 13.49
N THR A 548 6.03 -9.16 12.93
CA THR A 548 6.34 -10.56 13.33
C THR A 548 7.49 -10.68 14.31
N LYS A 549 8.28 -9.61 14.49
CA LYS A 549 9.34 -9.43 15.48
C LYS A 549 9.34 -7.98 15.98
N ASP A 550 9.94 -7.76 17.14
CA ASP A 550 10.01 -6.45 17.79
C ASP A 550 11.24 -5.65 17.29
N ALA A 551 11.21 -4.32 17.44
CA ALA A 551 12.27 -3.42 16.96
C ALA A 551 13.66 -3.79 17.51
N ASN A 552 13.75 -4.07 18.82
CA ASN A 552 14.99 -4.45 19.50
C ASN A 552 15.62 -5.74 18.92
N ASP A 553 14.80 -6.68 18.44
CA ASP A 553 15.31 -7.90 17.79
C ASP A 553 15.99 -7.58 16.45
N PHE A 554 15.54 -6.53 15.75
CA PHE A 554 16.16 -6.09 14.50
C PHE A 554 17.45 -5.32 14.75
N GLU A 555 17.47 -4.43 15.74
CA GLU A 555 18.68 -3.68 16.11
C GLU A 555 19.82 -4.63 16.48
N LYS A 556 19.53 -5.61 17.35
CA LYS A 556 20.51 -6.64 17.70
C LYS A 556 21.01 -7.42 16.47
N GLN A 557 20.12 -7.77 15.55
CA GLN A 557 20.52 -8.46 14.30
C GLN A 557 21.33 -7.57 13.34
N LEU A 558 21.13 -6.25 13.36
CA LEU A 558 21.94 -5.30 12.60
C LEU A 558 23.34 -5.19 13.24
N GLU A 559 23.42 -4.99 14.55
CA GLU A 559 24.68 -4.90 15.30
C GLU A 559 25.52 -6.18 15.18
N GLU A 560 24.91 -7.36 15.31
CA GLU A 560 25.57 -8.65 15.11
C GLU A 560 26.16 -8.83 13.70
N ALA A 561 25.68 -8.07 12.72
CA ALA A 561 26.17 -8.13 11.34
C ALA A 561 27.22 -7.07 11.00
N GLU A 562 27.28 -6.01 11.79
CA GLU A 562 28.33 -4.99 11.72
C GLU A 562 29.63 -5.46 12.37
N GLN A 563 29.60 -6.53 13.18
CA GLN A 563 30.81 -7.16 13.72
C GLN A 563 31.60 -7.86 12.60
N PRO A 564 32.90 -7.53 12.41
CA PRO A 564 33.73 -8.21 11.43
C PRO A 564 33.85 -9.68 11.82
N ILE A 565 33.61 -10.58 10.85
CA ILE A 565 33.89 -12.01 11.02
C ILE A 565 35.41 -12.17 11.15
N SER A 566 35.93 -12.10 12.38
CA SER A 566 37.25 -12.61 12.71
C SER A 566 37.14 -14.13 12.79
N SER A 567 37.40 -14.81 11.68
CA SER A 567 37.80 -16.20 11.73
C SER A 567 38.70 -16.51 10.53
N GLU A 568 39.97 -16.72 10.83
CA GLU A 568 40.94 -17.39 9.97
C GLU A 568 40.27 -18.60 9.29
N LEU A 569 40.28 -18.61 7.96
CA LEU A 569 40.03 -19.84 7.20
C LEU A 569 41.35 -20.61 7.11
N PRO A 570 41.40 -21.89 7.51
CA PRO A 570 42.54 -22.75 7.20
C PRO A 570 42.59 -22.93 5.69
N SER A 571 43.78 -22.72 5.13
CA SER A 571 44.09 -23.01 3.74
C SER A 571 43.86 -24.50 3.44
N TYR A 572 42.79 -24.80 2.70
CA TYR A 572 42.72 -26.04 1.94
C TYR A 572 42.26 -25.72 0.51
N SER A 573 43.21 -25.88 -0.39
CA SER A 573 43.03 -25.93 -1.83
C SER A 573 42.12 -27.10 -2.19
N LEU A 574 41.17 -26.87 -3.10
CA LEU A 574 40.69 -27.89 -4.02
C LEU A 574 40.13 -27.20 -5.27
N SER A 575 40.97 -27.19 -6.30
CA SER A 575 40.63 -26.89 -7.69
C SER A 575 39.60 -27.89 -8.23
N ASN A 576 38.58 -27.40 -8.95
CA ASN A 576 38.01 -27.97 -10.19
C ASN A 576 36.82 -27.10 -10.61
N ARG A 577 37.01 -26.14 -11.53
CA ARG A 577 36.69 -26.24 -12.98
C ARG A 577 35.33 -26.87 -13.28
N LEU A 578 34.37 -26.00 -13.62
CA LEU A 578 33.47 -26.15 -14.78
C LEU A 578 32.94 -24.76 -15.14
N SER A 579 33.75 -24.05 -15.91
CA SER A 579 33.38 -22.85 -16.66
C SER A 579 32.58 -23.28 -17.89
N CYS A 580 31.30 -22.94 -17.96
CA CYS A 580 30.59 -22.86 -19.23
C CYS A 580 30.77 -21.43 -19.77
N VAL A 581 31.39 -21.38 -20.94
CA VAL A 581 31.75 -20.20 -21.72
C VAL A 581 30.48 -19.49 -22.20
N PHE A 582 30.33 -18.22 -21.84
CA PHE A 582 29.61 -17.26 -22.68
C PHE A 582 30.48 -16.03 -22.90
N SER A 583 30.53 -15.66 -24.18
CA SER A 583 31.14 -14.53 -24.87
C SER A 583 31.44 -13.28 -24.05
N THR A 584 32.61 -12.73 -24.33
CA THR A 584 33.15 -11.42 -23.96
C THR A 584 32.26 -10.26 -24.39
N ASP A 585 31.70 -9.54 -23.42
CA ASP A 585 31.54 -8.09 -23.39
C ASP A 585 31.79 -7.69 -21.94
N ALA A 586 32.44 -6.55 -21.70
CA ALA A 586 32.80 -6.12 -20.35
C ALA A 586 31.53 -6.02 -19.48
N GLU A 587 31.36 -6.94 -18.53
CA GLU A 587 30.26 -6.88 -17.56
C GLU A 587 30.44 -5.63 -16.71
N GLN A 588 29.78 -4.54 -17.09
CA GLN A 588 29.62 -3.38 -16.21
C GLN A 588 28.94 -3.85 -14.93
N SER A 589 29.49 -3.46 -13.80
CA SER A 589 28.90 -3.81 -12.50
C SER A 589 27.53 -3.14 -12.35
N VAL A 590 26.60 -3.77 -11.61
CA VAL A 590 25.30 -3.18 -11.25
C VAL A 590 25.45 -1.74 -10.74
N ASN A 591 26.53 -1.47 -10.02
CA ASN A 591 26.87 -0.15 -9.49
C ASN A 591 27.15 0.91 -10.55
N GLU A 592 27.91 0.56 -11.58
CA GLU A 592 28.24 1.50 -12.64
C GLU A 592 26.98 1.86 -13.43
N ILE A 593 26.14 0.87 -13.73
CA ILE A 593 24.88 1.07 -14.44
C ILE A 593 23.93 1.94 -13.63
N MET A 594 23.77 1.66 -12.33
CA MET A 594 22.94 2.47 -11.44
C MET A 594 23.43 3.91 -11.33
N ARG A 595 24.73 4.09 -11.11
CA ARG A 595 25.32 5.44 -11.01
C ARG A 595 25.11 6.22 -12.29
N MET A 596 25.21 5.58 -13.45
CA MET A 596 24.97 6.21 -14.73
C MET A 596 23.50 6.60 -14.92
N ILE A 597 22.55 5.68 -14.68
CA ILE A 597 21.10 5.96 -14.78
C ILE A 597 20.67 7.07 -13.82
N ASP A 598 21.09 6.99 -12.54
CA ASP A 598 20.75 7.97 -11.51
C ASP A 598 21.34 9.35 -11.84
N ASN A 599 22.62 9.42 -12.25
CA ASN A 599 23.25 10.67 -12.65
C ASN A 599 22.55 11.30 -13.87
N LYS A 600 22.18 10.49 -14.86
CA LYS A 600 21.49 10.95 -16.07
C LYS A 600 20.11 11.51 -15.73
N ALA A 601 19.37 10.86 -14.82
CA ALA A 601 18.07 11.34 -14.34
C ALA A 601 18.22 12.68 -13.60
N LYS A 602 19.22 12.78 -12.72
CA LYS A 602 19.49 13.99 -11.94
C LYS A 602 19.85 15.18 -12.84
N VAL A 603 20.77 15.00 -13.78
CA VAL A 603 21.17 16.05 -14.73
C VAL A 603 19.98 16.52 -15.57
N PHE A 604 19.16 15.59 -16.06
CA PHE A 604 17.95 15.93 -16.79
C PHE A 604 16.97 16.75 -15.94
N PHE A 605 16.69 16.30 -14.72
CA PHE A 605 15.79 16.99 -13.78
C PHE A 605 16.27 18.42 -13.48
N GLU A 606 17.55 18.59 -13.14
CA GLU A 606 18.13 19.90 -12.83
C GLU A 606 18.06 20.86 -14.02
N ARG A 607 18.33 20.36 -15.24
CA ARG A 607 18.18 21.14 -16.47
C ARG A 607 16.73 21.57 -16.70
N MET A 608 15.78 20.65 -16.63
CA MET A 608 14.35 20.94 -16.86
C MET A 608 13.78 21.91 -15.81
N GLN A 609 14.17 21.79 -14.55
CA GLN A 609 13.80 22.73 -13.48
C GLN A 609 14.34 24.14 -13.74
N PHE A 610 15.59 24.25 -14.21
CA PHE A 610 16.17 25.54 -14.59
C PHE A 610 15.42 26.18 -15.76
N GLU A 611 15.10 25.40 -16.80
CA GLU A 611 14.34 25.88 -17.96
C GLU A 611 12.91 26.30 -17.58
N THR A 612 12.25 25.55 -16.70
CA THR A 612 10.91 25.88 -16.19
C THR A 612 10.93 27.22 -15.47
N LYS A 613 11.87 27.42 -14.53
CA LYS A 613 12.03 28.69 -13.79
C LYS A 613 12.34 29.87 -14.70
N LYS A 614 13.18 29.67 -15.72
CA LYS A 614 13.49 30.70 -16.72
C LYS A 614 12.27 31.09 -17.57
N SER A 615 11.32 30.17 -17.77
CA SER A 615 10.09 30.45 -18.52
C SER A 615 9.00 31.11 -17.68
N GLU A 616 9.09 31.03 -16.35
CA GLU A 616 8.18 31.65 -15.39
C GLU A 616 8.62 33.07 -14.99
N ALA A 617 9.93 33.35 -15.05
CA ALA A 617 10.53 34.67 -14.88
C ALA A 617 10.48 35.48 -16.18
#